data_AF-A0A6J8BBD0-F1
#
_entry.id   AF-A0A6J8BBD0-F1
#
_cell.length_a   1.000
_cell.length_b   1.000
_cell.length_c   1.000
_cell.angle_alpha   90.00
_cell.angle_beta   90.00
_cell.angle_gamma   90.00
#
_symmetry.space_group_name_H-M   'P 1'
#
loop_
_entity.id
_entity.type
_entity.pdbx_description
1 polymer ?
#
loop_
_entity_poly.entity_id
_entity_poly.type
_entity_poly.pdbx_seq_one_letter_code
_entity_poly.pdbx_strand_id
1 'polypeptide(L)'
;MLNWFTLRILEAHKDPDWRVQKAADECAETLANYIPPDQCIRILTPIVQSASHPINLGAIKMQTKAVERMPNDALEGKLTDIIPGLIKAYDDQVSTVRKSAVFCLVAIHTKVGDTIWNYLTKLNYSKVKLLNLYIKRNQQKETEKKVGGI
;
A
#
# COMPACT_ATOMS: atom_id res chain seq x y z
N MET A 1 -12.82 19.01 -0.69
CA MET A 1 -11.55 19.71 -0.42
C MET A 1 -10.38 18.74 -0.20
N LEU A 2 -10.48 17.77 0.71
CA LEU A 2 -9.38 16.82 1.00
C LEU A 2 -8.90 15.99 -0.20
N ASN A 3 -9.83 15.45 -1.01
CA ASN A 3 -9.49 14.67 -2.20
C ASN A 3 -8.64 15.46 -3.20
N TRP A 4 -8.89 16.77 -3.33
CA TRP A 4 -8.14 17.63 -4.23
C TRP A 4 -6.69 17.80 -3.75
N PHE A 5 -6.47 17.98 -2.44
CA PHE A 5 -5.13 18.05 -1.88
C PHE A 5 -4.34 16.75 -2.06
N THR A 6 -4.96 15.60 -1.81
CA THR A 6 -4.33 14.29 -2.06
C THR A 6 -3.91 14.14 -3.51
N LEU A 7 -4.78 14.51 -4.46
CA LEU A 7 -4.45 14.46 -5.88
C LEU A 7 -3.28 15.38 -6.25
N ARG A 8 -3.20 16.58 -5.68
CA ARG A 8 -2.10 17.52 -5.96
C ARG A 8 -0.75 17.00 -5.47
N ILE A 9 -0.70 16.39 -4.30
CA ILE A 9 0.52 15.77 -3.77
C ILE A 9 0.94 14.59 -4.67
N LEU A 10 -0.01 13.76 -5.09
CA LEU A 10 0.27 12.65 -5.99
C LEU A 10 0.72 13.14 -7.37
N GLU A 11 0.14 14.21 -7.90
CA GLU A 11 0.58 14.83 -9.16
C GLU A 11 2.02 15.34 -9.08
N ALA A 12 2.46 15.87 -7.94
CA ALA A 12 3.83 16.35 -7.73
C ALA A 12 4.90 15.25 -7.91
N HIS A 13 4.53 13.97 -7.83
CA HIS A 13 5.45 12.87 -8.12
C HIS A 13 5.88 12.80 -9.60
N LYS A 14 5.19 13.53 -10.50
CA LYS A 14 5.57 13.64 -11.92
C LYS A 14 6.72 14.63 -12.16
N ASP A 15 7.08 15.42 -11.16
CA ASP A 15 8.15 16.40 -11.29
C ASP A 15 9.49 15.70 -11.61
N PRO A 16 10.29 16.20 -12.56
CA PRO A 16 11.58 15.59 -12.90
C PRO A 16 12.63 15.71 -11.79
N ASP A 17 12.49 16.66 -10.86
CA ASP A 17 13.43 16.84 -9.76
C ASP A 17 13.15 15.81 -8.64
N TRP A 18 14.13 14.95 -8.37
CA TRP A 18 14.05 13.92 -7.33
C TRP A 18 13.76 14.50 -5.94
N ARG A 19 14.13 15.76 -5.67
CA ARG A 19 13.85 16.44 -4.40
C ARG A 19 12.38 16.78 -4.27
N VAL A 20 11.73 17.17 -5.37
CA VAL A 20 10.27 17.41 -5.41
C VAL A 20 9.53 16.10 -5.23
N GLN A 21 9.96 15.04 -5.93
CA GLN A 21 9.40 13.69 -5.74
C GLN A 21 9.53 13.21 -4.29
N LYS A 22 10.70 13.44 -3.66
CA LYS A 22 10.93 13.09 -2.26
C LYS A 22 10.04 13.91 -1.32
N ALA A 23 9.94 15.23 -1.52
CA ALA A 23 9.06 16.07 -0.71
C ALA A 23 7.58 15.70 -0.88
N ALA A 24 7.16 15.31 -2.08
CA ALA A 24 5.81 14.80 -2.34
C ALA A 24 5.54 13.49 -1.58
N ASP A 25 6.54 12.60 -1.52
CA ASP A 25 6.45 11.33 -0.80
C ASP A 25 6.34 11.55 0.72
N GLU A 26 7.19 12.41 1.30
CA GLU A 26 7.16 12.79 2.71
C GLU A 26 5.84 13.49 3.09
N CYS A 27 5.34 14.34 2.20
CA CYS A 27 4.05 15.00 2.37
C CYS A 27 2.88 14.01 2.30
N ALA A 28 2.90 13.06 1.35
CA ALA A 28 1.89 12.02 1.23
C ALA A 28 1.87 11.13 2.48
N GLU A 29 3.04 10.71 2.97
CA GLU A 29 3.17 9.93 4.21
C GLU A 29 2.63 10.71 5.41
N THR A 30 3.03 11.97 5.57
CA THR A 30 2.53 12.84 6.65
C THR A 30 1.01 12.97 6.57
N LEU A 31 0.47 13.28 5.41
CA LEU A 31 -0.97 13.42 5.20
C LEU A 31 -1.72 12.11 5.52
N ALA A 32 -1.17 10.96 5.13
CA ALA A 32 -1.76 9.66 5.42
C ALA A 32 -1.86 9.36 6.93
N ASN A 33 -1.04 10.01 7.77
CA ASN A 33 -1.09 9.90 9.22
C ASN A 33 -2.15 10.78 9.88
N TYR A 34 -2.67 11.80 9.21
CA TYR A 34 -3.66 12.73 9.76
C TYR A 34 -5.06 12.60 9.13
N ILE A 35 -5.15 12.07 7.91
CA ILE A 35 -6.46 11.75 7.30
C ILE A 35 -7.07 10.53 7.99
N PRO A 36 -8.41 10.50 8.21
CA PRO A 36 -9.12 9.29 8.64
C PRO A 36 -8.83 8.11 7.68
N PRO A 37 -8.35 6.95 8.16
CA PRO A 37 -7.93 5.84 7.31
C PRO A 37 -8.98 5.41 6.28
N ASP A 38 -10.27 5.36 6.67
CA ASP A 38 -11.38 5.04 5.79
C ASP A 38 -11.47 5.97 4.58
N GLN A 39 -11.39 7.27 4.83
CA GLN A 39 -11.43 8.30 3.80
C GLN A 39 -10.19 8.22 2.92
N CYS A 40 -9.01 7.98 3.50
CA CYS A 40 -7.77 7.81 2.75
C CYS A 40 -7.89 6.63 1.76
N ILE A 41 -8.35 5.47 2.22
CA ILE A 41 -8.58 4.30 1.37
C ILE A 41 -9.59 4.60 0.27
N ARG A 42 -10.72 5.24 0.60
CA ARG A 42 -11.76 5.60 -0.38
C ARG A 42 -11.22 6.48 -1.52
N ILE A 43 -10.31 7.40 -1.21
CA ILE A 43 -9.70 8.28 -2.21
C ILE A 43 -8.65 7.52 -3.04
N LEU A 44 -7.82 6.72 -2.39
CA LEU A 44 -6.65 6.10 -3.01
C LEU A 44 -6.97 4.87 -3.85
N THR A 45 -7.96 4.06 -3.46
CA THR A 45 -8.34 2.83 -4.19
C THR A 45 -8.56 3.07 -5.69
N PRO A 46 -9.40 4.02 -6.14
CA PRO A 46 -9.58 4.26 -7.57
C PRO A 46 -8.30 4.76 -8.26
N ILE A 47 -7.44 5.49 -7.56
CA ILE A 47 -6.17 5.99 -8.11
C ILE A 47 -5.18 4.83 -8.31
N VAL A 48 -5.04 3.95 -7.32
CA VAL A 48 -4.20 2.74 -7.44
C VAL A 48 -4.66 1.86 -8.60
N GLN A 49 -5.98 1.75 -8.81
CA GLN A 49 -6.54 0.93 -9.89
C GLN A 49 -6.37 1.56 -11.29
N SER A 50 -6.47 2.88 -11.42
CA SER A 50 -6.56 3.56 -12.73
C SER A 50 -5.30 4.29 -13.16
N ALA A 51 -4.51 4.82 -12.23
CA ALA A 51 -3.32 5.60 -12.55
C ALA A 51 -2.12 4.71 -12.94
N SER A 52 -1.13 5.34 -13.54
CA SER A 52 0.16 4.74 -13.89
C SER A 52 1.30 5.38 -13.08
N HIS A 53 2.49 4.83 -13.23
CA HIS A 53 3.71 5.41 -12.66
C HIS A 53 3.90 6.87 -13.15
N PRO A 54 4.30 7.81 -12.28
CA PRO A 54 4.67 7.65 -10.86
C PRO A 54 3.52 7.82 -9.85
N ILE A 55 2.33 8.24 -10.29
CA ILE A 55 1.19 8.52 -9.41
C ILE A 55 0.74 7.27 -8.63
N ASN A 56 0.62 6.13 -9.32
CA ASN A 56 0.18 4.88 -8.69
C ASN A 56 1.14 4.44 -7.57
N LEU A 57 2.45 4.68 -7.73
CA LEU A 57 3.46 4.36 -6.72
C LEU A 57 3.23 5.16 -5.44
N GLY A 58 3.09 6.48 -5.55
CA GLY A 58 2.79 7.35 -4.42
C GLY A 58 1.47 6.97 -3.74
N ALA A 59 0.44 6.65 -4.55
CA ALA A 59 -0.85 6.22 -4.04
C ALA A 59 -0.77 4.90 -3.25
N ILE A 60 -0.03 3.90 -3.73
CA ILE A 60 0.15 2.61 -3.02
C ILE A 60 0.89 2.82 -1.70
N LYS A 61 1.94 3.65 -1.68
CA LYS A 61 2.71 3.94 -0.46
C LYS A 61 1.84 4.65 0.58
N MET A 62 1.08 5.65 0.14
CA MET A 62 0.11 6.35 1.00
C MET A 62 -0.99 5.40 1.49
N GLN A 63 -1.47 4.50 0.63
CA GLN A 63 -2.50 3.51 0.96
C GLN A 63 -2.00 2.51 2.01
N THR A 64 -0.72 2.12 1.92
CA THR A 64 -0.08 1.24 2.91
C THR A 64 -0.15 1.83 4.32
N LYS A 65 0.15 3.13 4.46
CA LYS A 65 0.05 3.83 5.76
C LYS A 65 -1.38 3.88 6.30
N ALA A 66 -2.36 4.08 5.42
CA ALA A 66 -3.76 4.05 5.81
C ALA A 66 -4.19 2.64 6.27
N VAL A 67 -3.74 1.59 5.59
CA VAL A 67 -3.97 0.18 5.98
C VAL A 67 -3.40 -0.11 7.37
N GLU A 68 -2.16 0.30 7.65
CA GLU A 68 -1.49 0.08 8.93
C GLU A 68 -2.28 0.68 10.12
N ARG A 69 -2.95 1.82 9.89
CA ARG A 69 -3.74 2.56 10.90
C ARG A 69 -5.20 2.12 11.00
N MET A 70 -5.71 1.34 10.06
CA MET A 70 -7.12 0.96 10.01
C MET A 70 -7.46 -0.11 11.06
N PRO A 71 -8.63 -0.07 11.72
CA PRO A 71 -9.13 -1.21 12.49
C PRO A 71 -9.25 -2.47 11.61
N ASN A 72 -8.98 -3.65 12.18
CA ASN A 72 -8.86 -4.89 11.41
C ASN A 72 -10.19 -5.25 10.71
N ASP A 73 -11.30 -5.16 11.42
CA ASP A 73 -12.67 -5.38 10.95
C ASP A 73 -13.05 -4.41 9.81
N ALA A 74 -12.72 -3.14 9.96
CA ALA A 74 -12.97 -2.12 8.94
C ALA A 74 -12.15 -2.38 7.66
N LEU A 75 -10.93 -2.90 7.80
CA LEU A 75 -10.08 -3.27 6.66
C LEU A 75 -10.60 -4.50 5.94
N GLU A 76 -11.04 -5.53 6.68
CA GLU A 76 -11.64 -6.74 6.10
C GLU A 76 -12.81 -6.41 5.18
N GLY A 77 -13.70 -5.50 5.60
CA GLY A 77 -14.82 -5.03 4.80
C GLY A 77 -14.45 -4.28 3.51
N LYS A 78 -13.17 -3.96 3.29
CA LYS A 78 -12.68 -3.21 2.11
C LYS A 78 -11.76 -4.02 1.20
N LEU A 79 -11.46 -5.27 1.55
CA LEU A 79 -10.51 -6.09 0.81
C LEU A 79 -10.94 -6.32 -0.65
N THR A 80 -12.25 -6.49 -0.89
CA THR A 80 -12.83 -6.63 -2.24
C THR A 80 -12.49 -5.44 -3.15
N ASP A 81 -12.38 -4.24 -2.59
CA ASP A 81 -12.12 -3.01 -3.35
C ASP A 81 -10.61 -2.75 -3.50
N ILE A 82 -9.83 -2.97 -2.44
CA ILE A 82 -8.39 -2.64 -2.41
C ILE A 82 -7.58 -3.64 -3.25
N ILE A 83 -7.83 -4.95 -3.07
CA ILE A 83 -6.96 -6.01 -3.59
C ILE A 83 -6.86 -6.04 -5.12
N PRO A 84 -7.93 -5.81 -5.91
CA PRO A 84 -7.81 -5.77 -7.37
C PRO A 84 -6.76 -4.76 -7.87
N GLY A 85 -6.68 -3.58 -7.24
CA GLY A 85 -5.68 -2.57 -7.58
C GLY A 85 -4.25 -3.02 -7.25
N LEU A 86 -4.07 -3.67 -6.09
CA LEU A 86 -2.76 -4.19 -5.69
C LEU A 86 -2.30 -5.37 -6.54
N ILE A 87 -3.21 -6.26 -6.96
CA ILE A 87 -2.88 -7.35 -7.90
C ILE A 87 -2.39 -6.76 -9.23
N LYS A 88 -3.11 -5.78 -9.78
CA LYS A 88 -2.69 -5.07 -11.00
C LYS A 88 -1.31 -4.42 -10.82
N ALA A 89 -1.07 -3.74 -9.70
CA ALA A 89 0.22 -3.11 -9.40
C ALA A 89 1.36 -4.12 -9.19
N TYR A 90 1.06 -5.32 -8.68
CA TYR A 90 2.04 -6.40 -8.56
C TYR A 90 2.47 -6.95 -9.94
N ASP A 91 1.67 -6.73 -10.97
CA ASP A 91 1.95 -7.04 -12.37
C ASP A 91 2.50 -5.85 -13.18
N ASP A 92 2.75 -4.71 -12.54
CA ASP A 92 3.25 -3.51 -13.21
C ASP A 92 4.64 -3.73 -13.84
N GLN A 93 4.94 -3.05 -14.94
CA GLN A 93 6.25 -3.12 -15.60
C GLN A 93 7.36 -2.47 -14.74
N VAL A 94 7.01 -1.50 -13.90
CA VAL A 94 7.93 -0.79 -13.02
C VAL A 94 8.18 -1.59 -11.74
N SER A 95 9.46 -1.92 -11.49
CA SER A 95 9.86 -2.76 -10.35
C SER A 95 9.51 -2.17 -8.99
N THR A 96 9.58 -0.85 -8.84
CA THR A 96 9.24 -0.16 -7.59
C THR A 96 7.74 -0.21 -7.30
N VAL A 97 6.89 -0.12 -8.33
CA VAL A 97 5.43 -0.29 -8.19
C VAL A 97 5.12 -1.71 -7.71
N ARG A 98 5.71 -2.74 -8.35
CA ARG A 98 5.55 -4.13 -7.91
C ARG A 98 5.96 -4.33 -6.46
N LYS A 99 7.12 -3.77 -6.06
CA LYS A 99 7.63 -3.87 -4.69
C LYS A 99 6.70 -3.19 -3.68
N SER A 100 6.20 -1.99 -3.97
CA SER A 100 5.27 -1.29 -3.10
C SER A 100 3.93 -2.02 -2.98
N ALA A 101 3.44 -2.63 -4.06
CA ALA A 101 2.24 -3.46 -4.01
C ALA A 101 2.40 -4.66 -3.07
N VAL A 102 3.55 -5.36 -3.14
CA VAL A 102 3.89 -6.45 -2.21
C VAL A 102 3.91 -5.96 -0.77
N PHE A 103 4.52 -4.81 -0.50
CA PHE A 103 4.58 -4.26 0.86
C PHE A 103 3.18 -3.91 1.39
N CYS A 104 2.32 -3.33 0.56
CA CYS A 104 0.93 -3.08 0.94
C CYS A 104 0.18 -4.39 1.24
N LEU A 105 0.38 -5.44 0.43
CA LEU A 105 -0.23 -6.77 0.68
C LEU A 105 0.29 -7.40 1.99
N VAL A 106 1.57 -7.24 2.32
CA VAL A 106 2.15 -7.68 3.59
C VAL A 106 1.55 -6.91 4.77
N ALA A 107 1.35 -5.60 4.63
CA ALA A 107 0.67 -4.78 5.63
C ALA A 107 -0.78 -5.24 5.86
N ILE A 108 -1.51 -5.53 4.77
CA ILE A 108 -2.86 -6.10 4.86
C ILE A 108 -2.83 -7.44 5.59
N HIS A 109 -1.97 -8.38 5.19
CA HIS A 109 -1.84 -9.68 5.85
C HIS A 109 -1.49 -9.53 7.34
N THR A 110 -0.66 -8.55 7.71
CA THR A 110 -0.33 -8.29 9.12
C THR A 110 -1.57 -7.93 9.95
N LYS A 111 -2.60 -7.36 9.32
CA LYS A 111 -3.83 -6.90 9.98
C LYS A 111 -4.94 -7.95 9.97
N VAL A 112 -5.11 -8.67 8.86
CA VAL A 112 -6.24 -9.61 8.66
C VAL A 112 -5.82 -11.09 8.62
N GLY A 113 -4.52 -11.37 8.74
CA GLY A 113 -3.98 -12.73 8.68
C GLY A 113 -4.30 -13.44 7.35
N ASP A 114 -4.60 -14.73 7.47
CA ASP A 114 -4.86 -15.61 6.32
C ASP A 114 -6.15 -15.28 5.56
N THR A 115 -7.04 -14.45 6.12
CA THR A 115 -8.25 -13.97 5.44
C THR A 115 -7.94 -13.32 4.09
N ILE A 116 -6.76 -12.71 3.94
CA ILE A 116 -6.32 -12.11 2.67
C ILE A 116 -6.29 -13.11 1.51
N TRP A 117 -6.02 -14.40 1.76
CA TRP A 117 -5.85 -15.40 0.72
C TRP A 117 -7.14 -15.65 -0.08
N ASN A 118 -8.30 -15.46 0.54
CA ASN A 118 -9.60 -15.56 -0.11
C ASN A 118 -9.76 -14.58 -1.29
N TYR A 119 -8.99 -13.49 -1.30
CA TYR A 119 -9.05 -12.43 -2.30
C TYR A 119 -7.89 -12.49 -3.31
N LEU A 120 -6.85 -13.29 -3.05
CA LEU A 120 -5.64 -13.40 -3.87
C LEU A 120 -5.66 -14.58 -4.85
N THR A 121 -6.84 -15.15 -5.12
CA THR A 121 -7.04 -16.34 -5.97
C THR A 121 -6.53 -16.18 -7.40
N LYS A 122 -6.38 -14.95 -7.89
CA LYS A 122 -5.86 -14.63 -9.24
C LYS A 122 -4.33 -14.62 -9.33
N LEU A 123 -3.61 -14.70 -8.20
CA LEU A 123 -2.15 -14.75 -8.23
C LEU A 123 -1.65 -16.14 -8.66
N ASN A 124 -0.66 -16.16 -9.55
CA ASN A 124 0.02 -17.40 -9.89
C ASN A 124 0.90 -17.90 -8.72
N TYR A 125 1.25 -19.19 -8.77
CA TYR A 125 2.03 -19.86 -7.72
C TYR A 125 3.33 -19.12 -7.35
N SER A 126 4.08 -18.64 -8.35
CA SER A 126 5.35 -17.93 -8.11
C SER A 126 5.15 -16.63 -7.31
N LYS A 127 4.10 -15.86 -7.59
CA LYS A 127 3.76 -14.64 -6.84
C LYS A 127 3.29 -14.96 -5.43
N VAL A 128 2.46 -15.98 -5.26
CA VAL A 128 2.02 -16.44 -3.92
C VAL A 128 3.23 -16.86 -3.08
N LYS A 129 4.17 -17.63 -3.66
CA LYS A 129 5.40 -18.03 -2.98
C LYS A 129 6.26 -16.82 -2.59
N LEU A 130 6.39 -15.83 -3.48
CA LEU A 130 7.13 -14.61 -3.21
C LEU A 130 6.47 -13.78 -2.10
N LEU A 131 5.15 -13.58 -2.15
CA LEU A 131 4.41 -12.86 -1.10
C LEU A 131 4.57 -13.55 0.26
N ASN A 132 4.43 -14.87 0.32
CA ASN A 132 4.68 -15.66 1.53
C ASN A 132 6.10 -15.47 2.09
N LEU A 133 7.11 -15.40 1.23
CA LEU A 133 8.48 -15.11 1.65
C LEU A 133 8.59 -13.73 2.33
N TYR A 134 7.93 -12.71 1.78
CA TYR A 134 7.92 -11.37 2.37
C TYR A 134 7.13 -11.30 3.67
N ILE A 135 6.00 -12.01 3.78
CA ILE A 135 5.24 -12.14 5.03
C ILE A 135 6.11 -12.74 6.14
N LYS A 136 6.78 -13.86 5.86
CA LYS A 136 7.68 -14.52 6.83
C LYS A 136 8.83 -13.61 7.26
N ARG A 137 9.46 -12.91 6.31
CA ARG A 137 10.51 -11.91 6.60
C ARG A 137 10.01 -10.77 7.49
N ASN A 138 8.78 -10.30 7.27
CA ASN A 138 8.18 -9.26 8.08
C ASN A 138 7.91 -9.74 9.52
N GLN A 139 7.34 -10.94 9.68
CA GLN A 139 7.09 -11.55 10.99
C GLN A 139 8.38 -11.76 11.80
N GLN A 140 9.47 -12.18 11.15
CA GLN A 140 10.77 -12.31 11.80
C GLN A 140 11.28 -10.94 12.30
N LYS A 141 11.24 -9.90 11.46
CA LYS A 141 11.66 -8.54 11.84
C LYS A 141 10.86 -7.98 13.01
N GLU A 142 9.55 -8.21 13.04
CA GLU A 142 8.70 -7.75 14.15
C GLU A 142 8.98 -8.53 15.44
N THR A 143 9.35 -9.81 15.35
CA THR A 143 9.80 -10.60 16.51
C THR A 143 11.13 -10.07 17.05
N GLU A 144 12.11 -9.79 16.17
CA GLU A 144 13.42 -9.24 16.56
C GLU A 144 13.29 -7.87 17.26
N LYS A 145 12.41 -6.98 16.77
CA LYS A 145 12.13 -5.69 17.44
C LYS A 145 11.57 -5.84 18.85
N LYS A 146 10.72 -6.85 19.07
CA LYS A 146 10.13 -7.12 20.40
C LYS A 146 11.15 -7.71 21.38
N VAL A 147 12.14 -8.46 20.89
CA VAL A 147 13.17 -9.11 21.71
C VAL A 147 14.36 -8.18 21.99
N GLY A 148 14.75 -7.33 21.04
CA GLY A 148 15.87 -6.39 21.18
C GLY A 148 15.51 -5.03 21.81
N GLY A 149 14.27 -4.84 22.27
CA GLY A 149 13.76 -3.62 22.90
C GLY A 149 13.72 -3.68 24.43
N ILE A 150 14.57 -4.49 25.06
CA ILE A 150 14.82 -4.53 26.52
C ILE A 150 16.13 -3.81 26.82
#